data_AF-A0A2D6A6W1-F1
#
_entry.id   AF-A0A2D6A6W1-F1
#
_cell.length_a   1.000
_cell.length_b   1.000
_cell.length_c   1.000
_cell.angle_alpha   90.00
_cell.angle_beta   90.00
_cell.angle_gamma   90.00
#
_symmetry.space_group_name_H-M   'P 1'
#
loop_
_entity.id
_entity.type
_entity.pdbx_description
1 polymer ?
#
loop_
_entity_poly.entity_id
_entity_poly.type
_entity_poly.pdbx_seq_one_letter_code
_entity_poly.pdbx_strand_id
1 'polypeptide(L)'
;MKRASCLAIGLLTCASLAAPQGEETEQAPATAKGLYKAYEAEFRLAYDAWRRPWLAARRRGDTKAATALEKQDPTGSFLPRFAAAAARYAGTEDAVPFLLWTLTHARYGRGDPSKPLATLIAAHIKSKQLERLPIVLALRVTREGADRTKALELQARIAAKNPHPEIATNALYWRSWIISETPGNAGEHKRAVADLKKALAIAGGQMPARCRSLLFEFEHLQIGMTAPEIEAEDIDGQVFRLTDYRGKVVMLSFWGDW
;
A
#
# COMPACT_ATOMS: atom_id res chain seq x y z
N MET A 1 -83.16 18.38 -25.29
CA MET A 1 -83.16 16.92 -25.04
C MET A 1 -82.09 16.25 -25.88
N LYS A 2 -81.25 15.44 -25.20
CA LYS A 2 -80.43 14.30 -25.66
C LYS A 2 -79.23 14.51 -26.62
N ARG A 3 -78.08 14.07 -26.10
CA ARG A 3 -76.75 13.84 -26.69
C ARG A 3 -76.70 12.50 -27.47
N ALA A 4 -75.76 12.36 -28.42
CA ALA A 4 -74.87 11.21 -28.67
C ALA A 4 -74.09 11.47 -29.98
N SER A 5 -72.82 11.89 -29.95
CA SER A 5 -71.58 11.10 -29.84
C SER A 5 -71.31 10.16 -31.03
N CYS A 6 -70.41 10.61 -31.91
CA CYS A 6 -69.76 9.85 -32.98
C CYS A 6 -68.66 8.95 -32.42
N LEU A 7 -68.57 7.71 -32.93
CA LEU A 7 -67.42 6.83 -32.76
C LEU A 7 -67.01 6.33 -34.15
N ALA A 8 -65.85 6.77 -34.63
CA ALA A 8 -65.19 6.23 -35.83
C ALA A 8 -63.88 5.58 -35.37
N ILE A 9 -63.80 4.26 -35.54
CA ILE A 9 -62.61 3.44 -35.34
C ILE A 9 -62.13 3.04 -36.73
N GLY A 10 -60.86 3.30 -37.04
CA GLY A 10 -60.27 2.89 -38.32
C GLY A 10 -58.79 3.22 -38.46
N LEU A 11 -57.96 2.27 -38.01
CA LEU A 11 -56.61 1.93 -38.51
C LEU A 11 -55.53 3.03 -38.52
N LEU A 12 -54.71 3.02 -37.46
CA LEU A 12 -53.31 3.47 -37.52
C LEU A 12 -52.39 2.24 -37.46
N THR A 13 -51.72 1.96 -38.57
CA THR A 13 -50.57 1.07 -38.66
C THR A 13 -49.36 1.77 -38.04
N CYS A 14 -49.04 1.45 -36.79
CA CYS A 14 -47.77 1.86 -36.18
C CYS A 14 -46.64 1.03 -36.78
N ALA A 15 -45.80 1.69 -37.59
CA ALA A 15 -44.50 1.19 -37.99
C ALA A 15 -43.65 0.89 -36.75
N SER A 16 -43.28 -0.37 -36.56
CA SER A 16 -42.26 -0.77 -35.59
C SER A 16 -40.90 -0.32 -36.10
N LEU A 17 -40.49 0.88 -35.70
CA LEU A 17 -39.10 1.30 -35.74
C LEU A 17 -38.33 0.43 -34.74
N ALA A 18 -37.65 -0.59 -35.26
CA ALA A 18 -36.64 -1.34 -34.55
C ALA A 18 -35.58 -0.35 -34.04
N ALA A 19 -35.51 -0.18 -32.71
CA ALA A 19 -34.37 0.45 -32.09
C ALA A 19 -33.17 -0.49 -32.27
N PRO A 20 -32.01 -0.01 -32.79
CA PRO A 20 -30.80 -0.79 -32.66
C PRO A 20 -30.46 -0.82 -31.17
N GLN A 21 -30.61 -1.99 -30.55
CA GLN A 21 -29.92 -2.31 -29.31
C GLN A 21 -28.43 -2.24 -29.61
N GLY A 22 -27.85 -1.06 -29.38
CA GLY A 22 -26.42 -0.92 -29.24
C GLY A 22 -26.03 -1.65 -27.96
N GLU A 23 -25.78 -2.95 -28.09
CA GLU A 23 -24.87 -3.66 -27.21
C GLU A 23 -23.52 -2.95 -27.30
N GLU A 24 -23.24 -2.03 -26.38
CA GLU A 24 -21.85 -1.81 -25.98
C GLU A 24 -21.39 -3.05 -25.22
N THR A 25 -21.11 -4.12 -25.97
CA THR A 25 -20.16 -5.12 -25.53
C THR A 25 -18.79 -4.46 -25.57
N GLU A 26 -18.47 -3.70 -24.52
CA GLU A 26 -17.08 -3.44 -24.17
C GLU A 26 -16.46 -4.82 -23.95
N GLN A 27 -15.76 -5.33 -24.96
CA GLN A 27 -15.06 -6.60 -24.90
C GLN A 27 -14.01 -6.48 -23.80
N ALA A 28 -14.41 -6.84 -22.58
CA ALA A 28 -13.51 -6.93 -21.44
C ALA A 28 -12.30 -7.76 -21.90
N PRO A 29 -11.06 -7.35 -21.57
CA PRO A 29 -9.88 -8.08 -22.01
C PRO A 29 -10.03 -9.56 -21.68
N ALA A 30 -9.78 -10.44 -22.65
CA ALA A 30 -10.08 -11.87 -22.56
C ALA A 30 -9.34 -12.62 -21.42
N THR A 31 -8.44 -11.95 -20.69
CA THR A 31 -7.67 -12.51 -19.57
C THR A 31 -7.69 -11.58 -18.36
N ALA A 32 -7.58 -12.15 -17.15
CA ALA A 32 -7.46 -11.39 -15.91
C ALA A 32 -6.31 -10.38 -15.93
N LYS A 33 -5.16 -10.79 -16.47
CA LYS A 33 -3.99 -9.92 -16.65
C LYS A 33 -4.27 -8.73 -17.58
N GLY A 34 -4.99 -8.96 -18.68
CA GLY A 34 -5.42 -7.89 -19.58
C GLY A 34 -6.35 -6.90 -18.88
N LEU A 35 -7.33 -7.41 -18.14
CA LEU A 35 -8.28 -6.60 -17.39
C LEU A 35 -7.59 -5.76 -16.31
N TYR A 36 -6.66 -6.37 -15.56
CA TYR A 36 -5.87 -5.67 -14.54
C TYR A 36 -5.10 -4.50 -15.15
N LYS A 37 -4.38 -4.74 -16.26
CA LYS A 37 -3.61 -3.70 -16.95
C LYS A 37 -4.48 -2.57 -17.45
N ALA A 38 -5.66 -2.88 -18.00
CA ALA A 38 -6.60 -1.86 -18.47
C ALA A 38 -7.07 -0.97 -17.31
N TYR A 39 -7.51 -1.58 -16.20
CA TYR A 39 -7.97 -0.83 -15.03
C TYR A 39 -6.84 -0.01 -14.38
N GLU A 40 -5.62 -0.56 -14.27
CA GLU A 40 -4.48 0.15 -13.73
C GLU A 40 -4.09 1.35 -14.61
N ALA A 41 -4.09 1.19 -15.93
CA ALA A 41 -3.77 2.26 -16.87
C ALA A 41 -4.78 3.40 -16.77
N GLU A 42 -6.07 3.08 -16.74
CA GLU A 42 -7.15 4.06 -16.59
C GLU A 42 -7.07 4.78 -15.23
N PHE A 43 -6.88 4.03 -14.14
CA PHE A 43 -6.71 4.60 -12.81
C PHE A 43 -5.50 5.54 -12.77
N ARG A 44 -4.35 5.12 -13.31
CA ARG A 44 -3.13 5.94 -13.32
C ARG A 44 -3.34 7.25 -14.06
N LEU A 45 -4.00 7.21 -15.22
CA LEU A 45 -4.33 8.43 -15.98
C LEU A 45 -5.22 9.37 -15.18
N ALA A 46 -6.31 8.87 -14.59
CA ALA A 46 -7.21 9.67 -13.77
C ALA A 46 -6.50 10.23 -12.51
N TYR A 47 -5.70 9.38 -11.85
CA TYR A 47 -4.98 9.73 -10.64
C TYR A 47 -3.88 10.77 -10.90
N ASP A 48 -3.14 10.66 -12.01
CA ASP A 48 -2.13 11.65 -12.39
C ASP A 48 -2.76 13.00 -12.73
N ALA A 49 -3.89 12.99 -13.46
CA ALA A 49 -4.65 14.20 -13.79
C ALA A 49 -5.15 14.92 -12.54
N TRP A 50 -5.60 14.17 -11.53
CA TRP A 50 -6.03 14.70 -10.24
C TRP A 50 -4.86 15.13 -9.33
N ARG A 51 -3.81 14.31 -9.21
CA ARG A 51 -2.72 14.48 -8.25
C ARG A 51 -1.86 15.70 -8.56
N ARG A 52 -1.65 16.02 -9.83
CA ARG A 52 -0.84 17.16 -10.27
C ARG A 52 -1.36 18.51 -9.73
N PRO A 53 -2.62 18.92 -9.98
CA PRO A 53 -3.15 20.17 -9.42
C PRO A 53 -3.27 20.12 -7.90
N TRP A 54 -3.61 18.96 -7.31
CA TRP A 54 -3.68 18.81 -5.86
C TRP A 54 -2.32 19.05 -5.17
N LEU A 55 -1.23 18.47 -5.70
CA LEU A 55 0.13 18.73 -5.21
C LEU A 55 0.55 20.19 -5.42
N ALA A 56 0.17 20.79 -6.54
CA ALA A 56 0.48 22.19 -6.81
C ALA A 56 -0.22 23.13 -5.79
N ALA A 57 -1.49 22.87 -5.46
CA ALA A 57 -2.21 23.60 -4.42
C ALA A 57 -1.53 23.45 -3.06
N ARG A 58 -1.17 22.22 -2.66
CA ARG A 58 -0.45 21.96 -1.40
C ARG A 58 0.89 22.68 -1.30
N ARG A 59 1.68 22.68 -2.38
CA ARG A 59 2.99 23.36 -2.42
C ARG A 59 2.89 24.88 -2.29
N ARG A 60 1.79 25.48 -2.77
CA ARG A 60 1.53 26.92 -2.61
C ARG A 60 0.85 27.27 -1.28
N GLY A 61 0.56 26.29 -0.42
CA GLY A 61 -0.19 26.51 0.81
C GLY A 61 -1.68 26.83 0.60
N ASP A 62 -2.22 26.60 -0.60
CA ASP A 62 -3.64 26.83 -0.92
C ASP A 62 -4.49 25.67 -0.36
N THR A 63 -4.80 25.76 0.92
CA THR A 63 -5.56 24.73 1.66
C THR A 63 -6.97 24.57 1.11
N LYS A 64 -7.63 25.66 0.70
CA LYS A 64 -8.99 25.62 0.15
C LYS A 64 -9.04 24.83 -1.16
N ALA A 65 -8.14 25.13 -2.10
CA ALA A 65 -8.07 24.38 -3.36
C ALA A 65 -7.66 22.92 -3.12
N ALA A 66 -6.69 22.67 -2.23
CA ALA A 66 -6.25 21.31 -1.91
C ALA A 66 -7.40 20.46 -1.34
N THR A 67 -8.17 20.98 -0.38
CA THR A 67 -9.33 20.26 0.20
C THR A 67 -10.46 20.07 -0.82
N ALA A 68 -10.71 21.05 -1.70
CA ALA A 68 -11.71 20.89 -2.76
C ALA A 68 -11.32 19.78 -3.75
N LEU A 69 -10.05 19.75 -4.15
CA LEU A 69 -9.51 18.71 -5.04
C LEU A 69 -9.47 17.34 -4.35
N GLU A 70 -9.18 17.26 -3.05
CA GLU A 70 -9.12 15.99 -2.32
C GLU A 70 -10.41 15.17 -2.40
N LYS A 71 -11.56 15.84 -2.48
CA LYS A 71 -12.89 15.22 -2.67
C LYS A 71 -13.08 14.61 -4.06
N GLN A 72 -12.27 15.03 -5.03
CA GLN A 72 -12.31 14.58 -6.43
C GLN A 72 -11.31 13.44 -6.71
N ASP A 73 -10.68 12.89 -5.68
CA ASP A 73 -9.77 11.76 -5.84
C ASP A 73 -10.49 10.58 -6.52
N PRO A 74 -9.97 10.07 -7.64
CA PRO A 74 -10.65 9.02 -8.39
C PRO A 74 -10.65 7.67 -7.67
N THR A 75 -9.82 7.45 -6.65
CA THR A 75 -9.67 6.13 -5.98
C THR A 75 -11.01 5.52 -5.57
N GLY A 76 -11.94 6.34 -5.08
CA GLY A 76 -13.26 5.89 -4.64
C GLY A 76 -14.08 5.22 -5.75
N SER A 77 -13.98 5.68 -7.00
CA SER A 77 -14.72 5.09 -8.13
C SER A 77 -14.08 3.82 -8.67
N PHE A 78 -12.76 3.64 -8.47
CA PHE A 78 -12.04 2.45 -8.92
C PHE A 78 -12.08 1.30 -7.93
N LEU A 79 -12.19 1.57 -6.62
CA LEU A 79 -12.26 0.54 -5.57
C LEU A 79 -13.33 -0.54 -5.85
N PRO A 80 -14.60 -0.21 -6.18
CA PRO A 80 -15.61 -1.22 -6.50
C PRO A 80 -15.28 -2.05 -7.75
N ARG A 81 -14.63 -1.44 -8.76
CA ARG A 81 -14.28 -2.12 -10.02
C ARG A 81 -13.23 -3.20 -9.79
N PHE A 82 -12.16 -2.87 -9.06
CA PHE A 82 -11.14 -3.86 -8.69
C PHE A 82 -11.69 -4.94 -7.75
N ALA A 83 -12.55 -4.58 -6.80
CA ALA A 83 -13.20 -5.56 -5.93
C ALA A 83 -14.11 -6.54 -6.72
N ALA A 84 -14.87 -6.04 -7.71
CA ALA A 84 -15.69 -6.87 -8.58
C ALA A 84 -14.84 -7.81 -9.45
N ALA A 85 -13.72 -7.31 -10.01
CA ALA A 85 -12.78 -8.14 -10.74
C ALA A 85 -12.14 -9.23 -9.85
N ALA A 86 -11.75 -8.89 -8.62
CA ALA A 86 -11.27 -9.87 -7.65
C ALA A 86 -12.30 -10.97 -7.37
N ALA A 87 -13.59 -10.60 -7.24
CA ALA A 87 -14.67 -11.55 -7.03
C ALA A 87 -14.89 -12.48 -8.24
N ARG A 88 -14.75 -11.96 -9.47
CA ARG A 88 -14.85 -12.75 -10.70
C ARG A 88 -13.79 -13.86 -10.78
N TYR A 89 -12.60 -13.63 -10.23
CA TYR A 89 -11.48 -14.57 -10.23
C TYR A 89 -11.28 -15.26 -8.86
N ALA A 90 -12.28 -15.23 -7.98
CA ALA A 90 -12.16 -15.72 -6.61
C ALA A 90 -11.65 -17.17 -6.55
N GLY A 91 -10.72 -17.43 -5.62
CA GLY A 91 -10.10 -18.75 -5.43
C GLY A 91 -8.97 -19.07 -6.43
N THR A 92 -8.69 -18.20 -7.39
CA THR A 92 -7.60 -18.36 -8.36
C THR A 92 -6.47 -17.36 -8.12
N GLU A 93 -5.27 -17.64 -8.64
CA GLU A 93 -4.14 -16.71 -8.58
C GLU A 93 -4.43 -15.38 -9.30
N ASP A 94 -5.37 -15.37 -10.24
CA ASP A 94 -5.77 -14.17 -10.99
C ASP A 94 -6.50 -13.14 -10.12
N ALA A 95 -7.06 -13.53 -8.96
CA ALA A 95 -7.66 -12.58 -8.01
C ALA A 95 -6.62 -11.74 -7.26
N VAL A 96 -5.40 -12.27 -7.08
CA VAL A 96 -4.41 -11.70 -6.15
C VAL A 96 -4.02 -10.26 -6.52
N PRO A 97 -3.73 -9.92 -7.79
CA PRO A 97 -3.42 -8.54 -8.17
C PRO A 97 -4.55 -7.55 -7.83
N PHE A 98 -5.81 -7.93 -8.06
CA PHE A 98 -6.97 -7.08 -7.79
C PHE A 98 -7.19 -6.88 -6.28
N LEU A 99 -7.03 -7.94 -5.49
CA LEU A 99 -7.09 -7.88 -4.02
C LEU A 99 -5.97 -6.99 -3.46
N LEU A 100 -4.73 -7.16 -3.94
CA LEU A 100 -3.59 -6.33 -3.53
C LEU A 100 -3.76 -4.88 -3.93
N TRP A 101 -4.29 -4.62 -5.14
CA TRP A 101 -4.58 -3.26 -5.57
C TRP A 101 -5.63 -2.63 -4.66
N THR A 102 -6.73 -3.34 -4.38
CA THR A 102 -7.80 -2.86 -3.49
C THR A 102 -7.26 -2.58 -2.09
N LEU A 103 -6.47 -3.51 -1.53
CA LEU A 103 -5.80 -3.31 -0.24
C LEU A 103 -4.79 -2.16 -0.28
N THR A 104 -4.10 -1.90 -1.39
CA THR A 104 -3.12 -0.80 -1.48
C THR A 104 -3.78 0.57 -1.54
N HIS A 105 -5.00 0.65 -2.05
CA HIS A 105 -5.71 1.91 -2.28
C HIS A 105 -6.85 2.18 -1.28
N ALA A 106 -7.31 1.16 -0.56
CA ALA A 106 -8.29 1.32 0.52
C ALA A 106 -7.66 1.90 1.80
N ARG A 107 -7.19 3.15 1.72
CA ARG A 107 -6.37 3.82 2.75
C ARG A 107 -6.96 5.16 3.16
N TYR A 108 -6.56 5.65 4.33
CA TYR A 108 -6.93 6.99 4.82
C TYR A 108 -8.45 7.23 4.81
N GLY A 109 -9.22 6.25 5.30
CA GLY A 109 -10.68 6.30 5.36
C GLY A 109 -11.40 6.04 4.03
N ARG A 110 -10.68 5.80 2.93
CA ARG A 110 -11.27 5.42 1.64
C ARG A 110 -11.40 3.91 1.56
N GLY A 111 -12.62 3.40 1.51
CA GLY A 111 -12.88 1.96 1.42
C GLY A 111 -12.47 1.16 2.65
N ASP A 112 -12.78 -0.14 2.64
CA ASP A 112 -12.47 -1.06 3.73
C ASP A 112 -11.36 -2.05 3.32
N PRO A 113 -10.18 -2.01 3.97
CA PRO A 113 -9.08 -2.94 3.67
C PRO A 113 -9.27 -4.33 4.30
N SER A 114 -10.23 -4.51 5.21
CA SER A 114 -10.38 -5.73 6.00
C SER A 114 -10.68 -6.95 5.13
N LYS A 115 -11.65 -6.82 4.21
CA LYS A 115 -12.06 -7.89 3.31
C LYS A 115 -10.95 -8.36 2.37
N PRO A 116 -10.30 -7.50 1.56
CA PRO A 116 -9.24 -7.97 0.67
C PRO A 116 -8.05 -8.54 1.44
N LEU A 117 -7.70 -7.99 2.61
CA LEU A 117 -6.65 -8.55 3.46
C LEU A 117 -7.03 -9.95 3.96
N ALA A 118 -8.24 -10.11 4.51
CA ALA A 118 -8.72 -11.40 4.99
C ALA A 118 -8.72 -12.45 3.87
N THR A 119 -9.15 -12.10 2.65
CA THR A 119 -9.13 -13.00 1.49
C THR A 119 -7.69 -13.38 1.09
N LEU A 120 -6.76 -12.42 1.02
CA LEU A 120 -5.35 -12.69 0.69
C LEU A 120 -4.73 -13.67 1.69
N ILE A 121 -4.98 -13.50 2.98
CA ILE A 121 -4.42 -14.35 4.04
C ILE A 121 -5.11 -15.73 4.10
N ALA A 122 -6.42 -15.80 3.88
CA ALA A 122 -7.17 -17.05 3.98
C ALA A 122 -6.96 -17.95 2.75
N ALA A 123 -7.04 -17.38 1.55
CA ALA A 123 -7.04 -18.13 0.30
C ALA A 123 -5.70 -18.12 -0.45
N HIS A 124 -4.87 -17.08 -0.26
CA HIS A 124 -3.70 -16.84 -1.12
C HIS A 124 -2.38 -16.68 -0.38
N ILE A 125 -2.28 -17.07 0.91
CA ILE A 125 -1.06 -16.85 1.71
C ILE A 125 0.21 -17.48 1.12
N LYS A 126 0.07 -18.48 0.24
CA LYS A 126 1.17 -19.16 -0.44
C LYS A 126 1.53 -18.55 -1.81
N SER A 127 0.78 -17.56 -2.28
CA SER A 127 1.00 -16.96 -3.60
C SER A 127 2.32 -16.19 -3.66
N LYS A 128 3.04 -16.33 -4.77
CA LYS A 128 4.24 -15.54 -5.10
C LYS A 128 3.92 -14.06 -5.33
N GLN A 129 2.67 -13.73 -5.61
CA GLN A 129 2.26 -12.36 -5.92
C GLN A 129 2.15 -11.49 -4.65
N LEU A 130 2.29 -12.06 -3.45
CA LEU A 130 2.22 -11.33 -2.17
C LEU A 130 3.50 -10.56 -1.79
N GLU A 131 4.48 -10.43 -2.67
CA GLU A 131 5.76 -9.75 -2.39
C GLU A 131 5.60 -8.37 -1.74
N ARG A 132 4.59 -7.60 -2.18
CA ARG A 132 4.30 -6.24 -1.68
C ARG A 132 3.44 -6.22 -0.41
N LEU A 133 2.80 -7.33 -0.03
CA LEU A 133 1.90 -7.35 1.12
C LEU A 133 2.61 -6.95 2.44
N PRO A 134 3.82 -7.46 2.76
CA PRO A 134 4.53 -7.09 3.98
C PRO A 134 4.73 -5.58 4.17
N ILE A 135 5.17 -4.85 3.14
CA ILE A 135 5.36 -3.40 3.24
C ILE A 135 4.02 -2.68 3.43
N VAL A 136 2.96 -3.12 2.75
CA VAL A 136 1.62 -2.51 2.88
C VAL A 136 1.10 -2.64 4.32
N LEU A 137 1.30 -3.80 4.96
CA LEU A 137 0.92 -4.00 6.35
C LEU A 137 1.71 -3.08 7.30
N ALA A 138 3.02 -2.96 7.11
CA ALA A 138 3.86 -2.12 7.96
C ALA A 138 3.51 -0.62 7.86
N LEU A 139 3.32 -0.12 6.64
CA LEU A 139 2.98 1.28 6.44
C LEU A 139 1.59 1.65 6.97
N ARG A 140 0.68 0.69 7.13
CA ARG A 140 -0.63 0.93 7.76
C ARG A 140 -0.52 1.15 9.26
N VAL A 141 0.40 0.44 9.93
CA VAL A 141 0.65 0.66 11.37
C VAL A 141 1.15 2.09 11.58
N THR A 142 2.22 2.47 10.86
CA THR A 142 2.92 3.74 11.11
C THR A 142 2.22 4.97 10.53
N ARG A 143 1.35 4.82 9.52
CA ARG A 143 0.71 5.97 8.85
C ARG A 143 -0.80 6.06 9.04
N GLU A 144 -1.45 4.99 9.46
CA GLU A 144 -2.92 4.91 9.54
C GLU A 144 -3.42 4.41 10.90
N GLY A 145 -2.52 4.14 11.86
CA GLY A 145 -2.92 3.68 13.19
C GLY A 145 -3.52 2.26 13.19
N ALA A 146 -3.17 1.42 12.22
CA ALA A 146 -3.60 0.03 12.22
C ALA A 146 -3.03 -0.73 13.43
N ASP A 147 -3.75 -1.74 13.89
CA ASP A 147 -3.38 -2.57 15.05
C ASP A 147 -1.99 -3.21 14.86
N ARG A 148 -1.01 -2.70 15.62
CA ARG A 148 0.38 -3.13 15.58
C ARG A 148 0.53 -4.61 15.93
N THR A 149 -0.15 -5.08 16.96
CA THR A 149 -0.05 -6.48 17.43
C THR A 149 -0.52 -7.42 16.32
N LYS A 150 -1.69 -7.15 15.73
CA LYS A 150 -2.21 -7.94 14.61
C LYS A 150 -1.29 -7.88 13.40
N ALA A 151 -0.70 -6.72 13.09
CA ALA A 151 0.25 -6.61 11.99
C ALA A 151 1.50 -7.47 12.21
N LEU A 152 2.09 -7.45 13.42
CA LEU A 152 3.24 -8.28 13.75
C LEU A 152 2.92 -9.79 13.65
N GLU A 153 1.76 -10.20 14.14
CA GLU A 153 1.27 -11.59 14.02
C GLU A 153 1.03 -12.01 12.57
N LEU A 154 0.45 -11.13 11.76
CA LEU A 154 0.24 -11.39 10.34
C LEU A 154 1.57 -11.52 9.59
N GLN A 155 2.55 -10.66 9.85
CA GLN A 155 3.89 -10.81 9.26
C GLN A 155 4.54 -12.14 9.67
N ALA A 156 4.42 -12.53 10.95
CA ALA A 156 4.87 -13.82 11.42
C ALA A 156 4.25 -14.98 10.65
N ARG A 157 2.92 -14.91 10.46
CA ARG A 157 2.15 -15.92 9.75
C ARG A 157 2.53 -16.00 8.28
N ILE A 158 2.71 -14.86 7.60
CA ILE A 158 3.16 -14.81 6.20
C ILE A 158 4.53 -15.47 6.06
N ALA A 159 5.50 -15.09 6.90
CA ALA A 159 6.84 -15.67 6.88
C ALA A 159 6.85 -17.18 7.11
N ALA A 160 5.95 -17.69 7.97
CA ALA A 160 5.87 -19.11 8.29
C ALA A 160 5.10 -19.95 7.26
N LYS A 161 4.20 -19.35 6.48
CA LYS A 161 3.28 -20.09 5.60
C LYS A 161 3.55 -19.90 4.11
N ASN A 162 4.20 -18.81 3.70
CA ASN A 162 4.51 -18.56 2.31
C ASN A 162 5.80 -19.32 1.91
N PRO A 163 5.79 -20.15 0.86
CA PRO A 163 6.95 -20.96 0.47
C PRO A 163 8.05 -20.17 -0.26
N HIS A 164 7.80 -18.91 -0.62
CA HIS A 164 8.73 -18.10 -1.41
C HIS A 164 9.68 -17.32 -0.49
N PRO A 165 11.01 -17.56 -0.57
CA PRO A 165 12.00 -16.92 0.31
C PRO A 165 11.92 -15.39 0.30
N GLU A 166 11.70 -14.77 -0.85
CA GLU A 166 11.59 -13.32 -1.00
C GLU A 166 10.42 -12.73 -0.18
N ILE A 167 9.29 -13.44 -0.10
CA ILE A 167 8.13 -13.02 0.69
C ILE A 167 8.39 -13.23 2.17
N ALA A 168 9.01 -14.36 2.54
CA ALA A 168 9.38 -14.63 3.92
C ALA A 168 10.42 -13.63 4.44
N THR A 169 11.44 -13.30 3.65
CA THR A 169 12.42 -12.24 3.92
C THR A 169 11.72 -10.90 4.13
N ASN A 170 10.83 -10.50 3.21
CA ASN A 170 10.10 -9.24 3.33
C ASN A 170 9.23 -9.21 4.59
N ALA A 171 8.52 -10.29 4.90
CA ALA A 171 7.67 -10.37 6.08
C ALA A 171 8.48 -10.24 7.38
N LEU A 172 9.62 -10.94 7.49
CA LEU A 172 10.52 -10.83 8.64
C LEU A 172 11.13 -9.43 8.76
N TYR A 173 11.62 -8.86 7.66
CA TYR A 173 12.20 -7.52 7.63
C TYR A 173 11.18 -6.45 8.06
N TRP A 174 9.99 -6.44 7.45
CA TRP A 174 8.96 -5.44 7.77
C TRP A 174 8.36 -5.64 9.16
N ARG A 175 8.38 -6.86 9.71
CA ARG A 175 8.06 -7.10 11.12
C ARG A 175 9.06 -6.43 12.05
N SER A 176 10.36 -6.61 11.77
CA SER A 176 11.42 -5.94 12.54
C SER A 176 11.39 -4.43 12.37
N TRP A 177 11.08 -3.92 11.18
CA TRP A 177 10.95 -2.47 10.95
C TRP A 177 9.82 -1.83 11.76
N ILE A 178 8.66 -2.49 11.90
CA ILE A 178 7.59 -2.00 12.80
C ILE A 178 8.08 -1.89 14.25
N ILE A 179 8.97 -2.79 14.67
CA ILE A 179 9.54 -2.80 16.02
C ILE A 179 10.58 -1.68 16.21
N SER A 180 11.31 -1.29 15.16
CA SER A 180 12.29 -0.18 15.24
C SER A 180 11.59 1.18 15.28
N GLU A 181 10.57 1.39 14.44
CA GLU A 181 9.83 2.67 14.35
C GLU A 181 8.99 2.97 15.58
N THR A 182 8.56 1.93 16.31
CA THR A 182 7.86 2.07 17.58
C THR A 182 8.50 1.11 18.56
N PRO A 183 9.61 1.57 19.21
CA PRO A 183 10.45 0.74 20.05
C PRO A 183 9.63 -0.08 21.04
N GLY A 184 9.79 -1.39 20.93
CA GLY A 184 9.12 -2.37 21.75
C GLY A 184 9.78 -2.61 23.11
N ASN A 185 9.26 -3.58 23.85
CA ASN A 185 9.95 -4.12 25.00
C ASN A 185 11.15 -5.00 24.59
N ALA A 186 12.00 -5.39 25.56
CA ALA A 186 13.17 -6.23 25.32
C ALA A 186 12.86 -7.57 24.61
N GLY A 187 11.65 -8.12 24.78
CA GLY A 187 11.22 -9.33 24.10
C GLY A 187 10.91 -9.11 22.61
N GLU A 188 10.35 -7.95 22.24
CA GLU A 188 10.18 -7.56 20.84
C GLU A 188 11.52 -7.26 20.17
N HIS A 189 12.43 -6.59 20.88
CA HIS A 189 13.78 -6.36 20.41
C HIS A 189 14.50 -7.68 20.06
N LYS A 190 14.51 -8.65 21.00
CA LYS A 190 15.10 -9.97 20.76
C LYS A 190 14.47 -10.70 19.56
N ARG A 191 13.15 -10.57 19.38
CA ARG A 191 12.44 -11.15 18.23
C ARG A 191 12.86 -10.48 16.92
N ALA A 192 12.97 -9.16 16.88
CA ALA A 192 13.40 -8.42 15.69
C ALA A 192 14.82 -8.82 15.24
N VAL A 193 15.75 -8.96 16.19
CA VAL A 193 17.12 -9.47 15.92
C VAL A 193 17.06 -10.90 15.35
N ALA A 194 16.27 -11.79 15.95
CA ALA A 194 16.12 -13.16 15.46
C ALA A 194 15.51 -13.22 14.06
N ASP A 195 14.54 -12.35 13.77
CA ASP A 195 13.91 -12.24 12.45
C ASP A 195 14.89 -11.77 11.39
N LEU A 196 15.71 -10.76 11.69
CA LEU A 196 16.68 -10.24 10.75
C LEU A 196 17.78 -11.27 10.45
N LYS A 197 18.22 -12.04 11.45
CA LYS A 197 19.15 -13.16 11.25
C LYS A 197 18.53 -14.26 10.38
N LYS A 198 17.26 -14.60 10.60
CA LYS A 198 16.53 -15.54 9.73
C LYS A 198 16.37 -14.99 8.31
N ALA A 199 16.00 -13.72 8.17
CA ALA A 199 15.83 -13.06 6.89
C ALA A 199 17.14 -13.05 6.09
N LEU A 200 18.27 -12.74 6.75
CA LEU A 200 19.61 -12.77 6.14
C LEU A 200 19.98 -14.13 5.57
N ALA A 201 19.59 -15.22 6.24
CA ALA A 201 19.91 -16.58 5.79
C ALA A 201 19.20 -16.98 4.49
N ILE A 202 18.08 -16.34 4.15
CA ILE A 202 17.26 -16.70 2.98
C ILE A 202 17.11 -15.55 1.97
N ALA A 203 17.65 -14.37 2.28
CA ALA A 203 17.48 -13.16 1.47
C ALA A 203 18.29 -13.21 0.16
N GLY A 204 17.65 -12.79 -0.94
CA GLY A 204 18.29 -12.52 -2.22
C GLY A 204 18.32 -11.03 -2.58
N GLY A 205 19.10 -10.68 -3.61
CA GLY A 205 19.16 -9.33 -4.17
C GLY A 205 19.65 -8.27 -3.18
N GLN A 206 18.90 -7.19 -3.03
CA GLN A 206 19.23 -6.04 -2.16
C GLN A 206 18.83 -6.22 -0.69
N MET A 207 18.03 -7.26 -0.38
CA MET A 207 17.53 -7.47 0.98
C MET A 207 18.61 -7.77 2.03
N PRO A 208 19.71 -8.50 1.74
CA PRO A 208 20.77 -8.72 2.72
C PRO A 208 21.38 -7.41 3.25
N ALA A 209 21.56 -6.41 2.38
CA ALA A 209 22.07 -5.09 2.80
C ALA A 209 21.08 -4.40 3.75
N ARG A 210 19.79 -4.41 3.42
CA ARG A 210 18.74 -3.84 4.28
C ARG A 210 18.63 -4.55 5.62
N CYS A 211 18.67 -5.88 5.64
CA CYS A 211 18.62 -6.67 6.87
C CYS A 211 19.85 -6.42 7.75
N ARG A 212 21.05 -6.33 7.18
CA ARG A 212 22.27 -5.97 7.93
C ARG A 212 22.17 -4.58 8.54
N SER A 213 21.70 -3.60 7.78
CA SER A 213 21.54 -2.22 8.27
C SER A 213 20.60 -2.15 9.47
N LEU A 214 19.41 -2.77 9.36
CA LEU A 214 18.44 -2.75 10.44
C LEU A 214 18.90 -3.61 11.63
N LEU A 215 19.63 -4.71 11.38
CA LEU A 215 20.21 -5.52 12.45
C LEU A 215 21.27 -4.75 13.23
N PHE A 216 22.13 -4.00 12.53
CA PHE A 216 23.12 -3.14 13.15
C PHE A 216 22.46 -2.09 14.05
N GLU A 217 21.35 -1.49 13.61
CA GLU A 217 20.59 -0.55 14.43
C GLU A 217 20.11 -1.18 15.74
N PHE A 218 19.53 -2.38 15.67
CA PHE A 218 19.12 -3.13 16.87
C PHE A 218 20.32 -3.50 17.76
N GLU A 219 21.45 -3.92 17.20
CA GLU A 219 22.59 -4.40 17.99
C GLU A 219 23.48 -3.27 18.56
N HIS A 220 23.44 -2.06 17.96
CA HIS A 220 24.41 -1.01 18.27
C HIS A 220 23.83 0.40 18.47
N LEU A 221 22.60 0.68 18.05
CA LEU A 221 22.02 2.04 18.01
C LEU A 221 20.75 2.18 18.86
N GLN A 222 20.71 1.55 20.03
CA GLN A 222 19.56 1.61 20.93
C GLN A 222 19.76 2.61 22.07
N ILE A 223 18.63 3.07 22.65
CA ILE A 223 18.65 3.90 23.85
C ILE A 223 19.43 3.19 24.96
N GLY A 224 20.38 3.90 25.58
CA GLY A 224 21.24 3.38 26.64
C GLY A 224 22.54 2.73 26.15
N MET A 225 22.72 2.53 24.84
CA MET A 225 24.00 2.11 24.27
C MET A 225 24.97 3.30 24.15
N THR A 226 26.27 3.00 24.15
CA THR A 226 27.28 4.00 23.80
C THR A 226 27.16 4.33 22.32
N ALA A 227 26.95 5.61 22.00
CA ALA A 227 26.96 6.06 20.61
C ALA A 227 28.30 5.68 19.93
N PRO A 228 28.27 5.18 18.68
CA PRO A 228 29.49 4.88 17.94
C PRO A 228 30.39 6.10 17.78
N GLU A 229 31.69 5.86 17.64
CA GLU A 229 32.64 6.95 17.37
C GLU A 229 32.31 7.63 16.03
N ILE A 230 32.48 8.95 16.00
CA ILE A 230 32.40 9.75 14.79
C ILE A 230 33.63 10.61 14.75
N GLU A 231 34.40 10.47 13.68
CA GLU A 231 35.54 11.34 13.37
C GLU A 231 35.28 11.96 12.00
N ALA A 232 35.29 13.29 11.96
CA ALA A 232 35.09 14.06 10.73
C ALA A 232 35.84 15.39 10.79
N GLU A 233 36.12 15.96 9.63
CA GLU A 233 36.61 17.33 9.50
C GLU A 233 35.42 18.28 9.38
N ASP A 234 35.48 19.41 10.09
CA ASP A 234 34.53 20.51 9.92
C ASP A 234 34.85 21.35 8.67
N ILE A 235 34.07 22.42 8.44
CA ILE A 235 34.23 23.31 7.28
C ILE A 235 35.56 24.07 7.24
N ASP A 236 36.26 24.16 8.37
CA ASP A 236 37.56 24.81 8.51
C ASP A 236 38.72 23.79 8.48
N GLY A 237 38.41 22.50 8.24
CA GLY A 237 39.37 21.40 8.21
C GLY A 237 39.82 20.95 9.61
N GLN A 238 39.13 21.35 10.68
CA GLN A 238 39.43 20.87 12.02
C GLN A 238 38.79 19.51 12.25
N VAL A 239 39.60 18.53 12.64
CA VAL A 239 39.11 17.21 13.03
C VAL A 239 38.37 17.31 14.36
N PHE A 240 37.13 16.84 14.42
CA PHE A 240 36.40 16.62 15.67
C PHE A 240 36.10 15.15 15.88
N ARG A 241 36.14 14.69 17.13
CA ARG A 241 35.70 13.35 17.55
C ARG A 241 34.51 13.43 18.50
N LEU A 242 33.59 12.49 18.43
CA LEU A 242 32.45 12.47 19.34
C LEU A 242 32.90 12.28 20.80
N THR A 243 33.99 11.53 21.03
CA THR A 243 34.59 11.38 22.36
C THR A 243 35.09 12.68 22.98
N ASP A 244 35.41 13.70 22.20
CA ASP A 244 35.90 14.98 22.73
C ASP A 244 34.81 15.73 23.52
N TYR A 245 33.55 15.31 23.37
CA TYR A 245 32.39 15.88 24.05
C TYR A 245 31.93 15.06 25.27
N ARG A 246 32.70 14.07 25.73
CA ARG A 246 32.37 13.31 26.95
C ARG A 246 32.18 14.26 28.15
N GLY A 247 31.17 13.98 28.97
CA GLY A 247 30.77 14.83 30.09
C GLY A 247 29.82 15.97 29.70
N LYS A 248 29.52 16.17 28.42
CA LYS A 248 28.53 17.14 27.93
C LYS A 248 27.26 16.43 27.45
N VAL A 249 26.14 17.17 27.44
CA VAL A 249 24.95 16.78 26.68
C VAL A 249 25.17 17.20 25.23
N VAL A 250 25.11 16.23 24.32
CA VAL A 250 25.38 16.44 22.89
C VAL A 250 24.11 16.15 22.09
N MET A 251 23.74 17.09 21.22
CA MET A 251 22.73 16.86 20.18
C MET A 251 23.46 16.70 18.85
N LEU A 252 23.38 15.51 18.25
CA LEU A 252 23.92 15.24 16.93
C LEU A 252 22.82 15.43 15.87
N SER A 253 23.04 16.32 14.91
CA SER A 253 22.09 16.63 13.85
C SER A 253 22.68 16.30 12.48
N PHE A 254 21.99 15.48 11.70
CA PHE A 254 22.35 15.16 10.32
C PHE A 254 21.48 15.97 9.36
N TRP A 255 22.10 16.77 8.49
CA TRP A 255 21.43 17.62 7.49
C TRP A 255 22.29 17.75 6.23
N GLY A 256 21.73 18.31 5.15
CA GLY A 256 22.46 18.59 3.90
C GLY A 256 21.76 19.66 3.07
N ASP A 257 22.49 20.29 2.15
CA ASP A 257 21.99 21.22 1.15
C ASP A 257 21.65 20.46 -0.15
N TRP A 258 20.34 20.33 -0.43
CA TRP A 258 19.83 19.62 -1.61
C TRP A 258 19.16 20.57 -2.60
#